data_AF-A0A7K4DGD6-F1
#
_entry.id   AF-A0A7K4DGD6-F1
#
_cell.length_a   1.000
_cell.length_b   1.000
_cell.length_c   1.000
_cell.angle_alpha   90.00
_cell.angle_beta   90.00
_cell.angle_gamma   90.00
#
_symmetry.space_group_name_H-M   'P 1'
#
loop_
_entity.id
_entity.type
_entity.pdbx_description
1 polymer ?
#
loop_
_entity_poly.entity_id
_entity_poly.type
_entity_poly.pdbx_seq_one_letter_code
_entity_poly.pdbx_strand_id
1 'polypeptide(L)'
;RCRRHPDGYEVDGVFTPVRFRGRGYARRAMDALVEACQHDTLYMHSVRNLVEFYGKYGFVSIPESGLPPSIQERFAFALGEMEGANVQPMRRDAGRFRKR
;
A
#
# COMPACT_ATOMS: atom_id res chain seq x y z
N ARG A 1 -3.23 -9.38 -0.16
CA ARG A 1 -4.21 -9.53 0.94
C ARG A 1 -4.06 -8.30 1.83
N CYS A 2 -5.05 -7.96 2.65
CA CYS A 2 -4.92 -6.89 3.64
C CYS A 2 -4.67 -7.55 5.00
N ARG A 3 -3.64 -7.11 5.72
CA ARG A 3 -3.36 -7.56 7.08
C ARG A 3 -4.08 -6.64 8.05
N ARG A 4 -4.88 -7.25 8.93
CA ARG A 4 -5.60 -6.52 9.97
C ARG A 4 -4.67 -6.21 11.13
N HIS A 5 -4.67 -4.94 11.52
CA HIS A 5 -4.10 -4.43 12.76
C HIS A 5 -5.23 -3.94 13.67
N PRO A 6 -5.00 -3.76 14.98
CA PRO A 6 -6.01 -3.23 15.89
C PRO A 6 -6.54 -1.84 15.50
N ASP A 7 -5.73 -1.05 14.79
CA ASP A 7 -5.91 0.36 14.46
C ASP A 7 -5.87 0.64 12.94
N GLY A 8 -5.95 -0.39 12.09
CA GLY A 8 -6.03 -0.21 10.64
C GLY A 8 -5.79 -1.48 9.82
N TYR A 9 -5.79 -1.34 8.49
CA TYR A 9 -5.44 -2.41 7.58
C TYR A 9 -4.21 -2.03 6.76
N GLU A 10 -3.22 -2.92 6.74
CA GLU A 10 -2.02 -2.78 5.94
C GLU A 10 -2.15 -3.61 4.66
N VAL A 11 -1.83 -3.02 3.51
CA VAL A 11 -1.79 -3.74 2.24
C VAL A 11 -0.52 -4.58 2.17
N ASP A 12 -0.65 -5.90 2.05
CA ASP A 12 0.52 -6.76 1.79
C ASP A 12 1.11 -6.41 0.40
N GLY A 13 2.44 -6.40 0.28
CA GLY A 13 3.14 -6.02 -0.94
C GLY A 13 2.72 -6.81 -2.18
N VAL A 14 2.45 -6.11 -3.28
CA VAL A 14 2.18 -6.71 -4.60
C VAL A 14 3.47 -6.79 -5.40
N PHE A 15 3.93 -8.01 -5.70
CA PHE A 15 5.13 -8.24 -6.48
C PHE A 15 4.83 -8.92 -7.81
N THR A 16 5.32 -8.34 -8.91
CA THR A 16 5.33 -8.98 -10.24
C THR A 16 6.78 -9.24 -10.65
N PRO A 17 7.19 -10.52 -10.84
CA PRO A 17 8.53 -10.86 -11.31
C PRO A 17 8.88 -10.16 -12.63
N VAL A 18 10.15 -9.79 -12.83
CA VAL A 18 10.62 -8.97 -13.96
C VAL A 18 10.12 -9.51 -15.31
N ARG A 19 10.26 -10.82 -15.54
CA ARG A 19 9.82 -11.52 -16.77
C ARG A 19 8.32 -11.41 -17.09
N PHE A 20 7.49 -11.01 -16.13
CA PHE A 20 6.05 -10.88 -16.25
C PHE A 20 5.54 -9.44 -16.14
N ARG A 21 6.44 -8.46 -16.01
CA ARG A 21 6.09 -7.03 -16.00
C ARG A 21 5.51 -6.61 -17.36
N GLY A 22 4.77 -5.49 -17.36
CA GLY A 22 4.09 -4.97 -18.56
C GLY A 22 2.79 -5.68 -18.95
N ARG A 23 2.46 -6.83 -18.33
CA ARG A 23 1.28 -7.65 -18.67
C ARG A 23 0.02 -7.31 -17.85
N GLY A 24 0.10 -6.29 -16.99
CA GLY A 24 -1.04 -5.82 -16.18
C GLY A 24 -1.37 -6.66 -14.94
N TYR A 25 -0.56 -7.64 -14.55
CA TYR A 25 -0.81 -8.46 -13.35
C TYR A 25 -0.91 -7.64 -12.07
N ALA A 26 -0.02 -6.65 -11.87
CA ALA A 26 -0.10 -5.75 -10.73
C ALA A 26 -1.43 -5.00 -10.66
N ARG A 27 -1.97 -4.55 -11.80
CA ARG A 27 -3.30 -3.92 -11.85
C ARG A 27 -4.40 -4.89 -11.44
N ARG A 28 -4.41 -6.10 -12.00
CA ARG A 28 -5.42 -7.12 -11.64
C ARG A 28 -5.38 -7.47 -10.15
N ALA A 29 -4.18 -7.60 -9.58
CA ALA A 29 -4.01 -7.86 -8.15
C ALA A 29 -4.52 -6.69 -7.29
N MET A 30 -4.19 -5.45 -7.66
CA MET A 30 -4.66 -4.26 -6.95
C MET A 30 -6.17 -4.03 -7.09
N ASP A 31 -6.74 -4.29 -8.27
CA ASP A 31 -8.20 -4.21 -8.48
C ASP A 31 -8.92 -5.12 -7.49
N ALA A 32 -8.54 -6.41 -7.46
CA ALA A 32 -9.15 -7.38 -6.56
C ALA A 32 -8.93 -7.04 -5.08
N LEU A 33 -7.74 -6.53 -4.73
CA LEU A 33 -7.41 -6.17 -3.35
C LEU A 33 -8.24 -4.97 -2.87
N VAL A 34 -8.28 -3.90 -3.65
CA VAL A 34 -9.00 -2.69 -3.28
C VAL A 34 -10.50 -2.93 -3.31
N GLU A 35 -11.01 -3.75 -4.24
CA GLU A 35 -12.41 -4.18 -4.26
C GLU A 35 -12.78 -4.95 -2.99
N ALA A 36 -11.94 -5.90 -2.55
CA ALA A 36 -12.19 -6.70 -1.36
C ALA A 36 -12.09 -5.89 -0.06
N CYS A 37 -11.19 -4.91 0.02
CA CYS A 37 -10.93 -4.10 1.22
C CYS A 37 -11.53 -2.68 1.14
N GLN A 38 -12.46 -2.40 0.20
CA GLN A 38 -12.96 -1.05 -0.06
C GLN A 38 -13.71 -0.39 1.11
N HIS A 39 -14.16 -1.18 2.09
CA HIS A 39 -14.90 -0.70 3.26
C HIS A 39 -13.99 -0.25 4.40
N ASP A 40 -12.69 -0.50 4.28
CA ASP A 40 -11.70 -0.18 5.31
C ASP A 40 -10.71 0.88 4.81
N THR A 41 -10.13 1.63 5.75
CA THR A 41 -8.99 2.50 5.46
C THR A 41 -7.74 1.64 5.35
N LEU A 42 -7.01 1.82 4.24
CA LEU A 42 -5.84 1.03 3.89
C LEU A 42 -4.56 1.87 4.01
N TYR A 43 -3.50 1.25 4.53
CA TYR A 43 -2.18 1.85 4.67
C TYR A 43 -1.12 0.98 3.98
N MET A 44 -0.05 1.61 3.49
CA MET A 44 1.10 0.90 2.93
C MET A 44 2.35 1.78 2.92
N HIS A 45 3.52 1.15 2.75
CA HIS A 45 4.73 1.81 2.26
C HIS A 45 4.92 1.45 0.78
N SER A 46 4.78 2.45 -0.09
CA SER A 46 5.06 2.30 -1.52
C SER A 46 6.51 2.62 -1.81
N VAL A 47 7.19 1.87 -2.67
CA VAL A 47 8.43 2.37 -3.30
C VAL A 47 8.11 3.67 -4.07
N ARG A 48 8.96 4.69 -4.00
CA ARG A 48 8.65 6.04 -4.50
C ARG A 48 8.24 6.08 -5.98
N ASN A 49 8.84 5.23 -6.82
CA ASN A 49 8.51 5.15 -8.24
C ASN A 49 7.13 4.53 -8.54
N LEU A 50 6.43 4.00 -7.53
CA LEU A 50 5.09 3.44 -7.65
C LEU A 50 4.00 4.33 -7.04
N VAL A 51 4.36 5.50 -6.49
CA VAL A 51 3.40 6.44 -5.88
C VAL A 51 2.29 6.81 -6.85
N GLU A 52 2.62 7.18 -8.09
CA GLU A 52 1.62 7.48 -9.12
C GLU A 52 0.74 6.29 -9.49
N PHE A 53 1.30 5.08 -9.46
CA PHE A 53 0.56 3.86 -9.74
C PHE A 53 -0.51 3.62 -8.67
N TYR A 54 -0.16 3.70 -7.38
CA TYR A 54 -1.11 3.54 -6.29
C TYR A 54 -2.06 4.74 -6.17
N GLY A 55 -1.65 5.94 -6.60
CA GLY A 55 -2.51 7.11 -6.71
C GLY A 55 -3.77 6.86 -7.56
N LYS A 56 -3.66 6.04 -8.61
CA LYS A 56 -4.82 5.64 -9.45
C LYS A 56 -5.88 4.84 -8.71
N TYR A 57 -5.51 4.22 -7.58
CA TYR A 57 -6.40 3.49 -6.69
C TYR A 57 -6.93 4.36 -5.53
N GLY A 58 -6.60 5.65 -5.51
CA GLY A 58 -7.02 6.58 -4.46
C GLY A 58 -6.16 6.53 -3.21
N PHE A 59 -4.93 6.04 -3.30
CA PHE A 59 -3.92 6.22 -2.25
C PHE A 59 -3.31 7.61 -2.37
N VAL A 60 -3.11 8.27 -1.23
CA VAL A 60 -2.43 9.55 -1.11
C VAL A 60 -1.20 9.41 -0.23
N SER A 61 -0.13 10.14 -0.56
CA SER A 61 1.07 10.19 0.27
C SER A 61 0.75 10.83 1.62
N ILE A 62 1.25 10.21 2.69
CA ILE A 62 1.14 10.71 4.06
C ILE A 62 2.54 10.75 4.70
N PRO A 63 2.78 11.58 5.72
CA PRO A 63 3.98 11.48 6.54
C PRO A 63 3.99 10.16 7.32
N GLU A 64 5.15 9.71 7.81
CA GLU A 64 5.27 8.49 8.65
C GLU A 64 4.38 8.58 9.89
N SER A 65 4.28 9.77 10.50
CA SER A 65 3.40 10.05 11.64
C SER A 65 1.90 9.90 11.34
N GLY A 66 1.52 9.81 10.06
CA GLY A 66 0.14 9.56 9.63
C GLY A 66 -0.24 8.07 9.57
N LEU A 67 0.71 7.16 9.77
CA LEU A 67 0.42 5.73 9.86
C LEU A 67 -0.12 5.39 11.26
N PRO A 68 -0.93 4.32 11.40
CA PRO A 68 -1.30 3.82 12.71
C PRO A 68 -0.08 3.31 13.49
N PRO A 69 0.02 3.53 14.82
CA PRO A 69 1.18 3.13 15.62
C PRO A 69 1.60 1.67 15.44
N SER A 70 0.65 0.73 15.38
CA SER A 70 0.99 -0.69 15.22
C SER A 70 1.63 -1.01 13.85
N ILE A 71 1.31 -0.21 12.82
CA ILE A 71 1.91 -0.31 11.50
C ILE A 71 3.29 0.35 11.52
N GLN A 72 3.43 1.54 12.12
CA GLN A 72 4.73 2.21 12.29
C GLN A 72 5.75 1.31 13.00
N GLU A 73 5.36 0.69 14.11
CA GLU A 73 6.22 -0.17 14.93
C GLU A 73 6.81 -1.36 14.16
N ARG A 74 6.07 -1.90 13.19
CA ARG A 74 6.59 -2.98 12.34
C ARG A 74 7.71 -2.53 11.41
N PHE A 75 7.69 -1.27 10.97
CA PHE A 75 8.76 -0.69 10.17
C PHE A 75 9.85 -0.08 11.05
N ALA A 76 9.59 0.16 12.35
CA ALA A 76 10.59 0.59 13.33
C ALA A 76 11.74 -0.41 13.50
N PHE A 77 11.47 -1.72 13.44
CA PHE A 77 12.54 -2.73 13.44
C PHE A 77 13.35 -2.72 12.12
N ALA A 78 12.70 -2.40 11.01
CA ALA A 78 13.33 -2.31 9.70
C ALA A 78 14.00 -0.94 9.46
N LEU A 79 13.86 0.05 10.34
CA LEU A 79 14.36 1.43 10.13
C LEU A 79 15.89 1.51 10.00
N GLY A 80 16.65 0.59 10.62
CA GLY A 80 18.08 0.43 10.37
C GLY A 80 18.44 -0.16 8.98
N GLU A 81 17.50 -0.86 8.33
CA GLU A 81 17.62 -1.36 6.94
C GLU A 81 16.84 -0.51 5.92
N MET A 82 15.96 0.38 6.38
CA MET A 82 15.10 1.25 5.57
C MET A 82 15.61 2.68 5.45
N GLU A 83 16.64 3.09 6.21
CA GLU A 83 17.54 4.20 5.85
C GLU A 83 18.24 3.87 4.51
N GLY A 84 17.52 4.00 3.40
CA GLY A 84 17.92 3.55 2.06
C GLY A 84 16.80 2.87 1.28
N ALA A 85 15.75 2.39 1.96
CA ALA A 85 14.53 1.93 1.32
C ALA A 85 13.78 3.16 0.79
N ASN A 86 13.90 3.41 -0.51
CA ASN A 86 13.26 4.50 -1.24
C ASN A 86 11.72 4.37 -1.23
N VAL A 87 11.09 4.49 -0.06
CA VAL A 87 9.66 4.27 0.18
C VAL A 87 8.94 5.55 0.64
N GLN A 88 7.61 5.53 0.50
CA GLN A 88 6.68 6.59 0.79
C GLN A 88 5.45 5.97 1.45
N PRO A 89 5.14 6.32 2.72
CA PRO A 89 3.88 5.98 3.34
C PRO A 89 2.70 6.54 2.54
N MET A 90 1.67 5.72 2.35
CA MET A 90 0.45 6.10 1.66
C MET A 90 -0.77 5.57 2.38
N ARG A 91 -1.87 6.32 2.29
CA ARG A 91 -3.18 5.99 2.87
C ARG A 91 -4.25 6.05 1.80
N ARG A 92 -5.21 5.14 1.87
CA ARG A 92 -6.47 5.20 1.13
C ARG A 92 -7.62 5.17 2.13
N ASP A 93 -8.48 6.18 2.08
CA ASP A 93 -9.70 6.19 2.88
C ASP A 93 -10.70 5.14 2.37
N ALA A 94 -11.49 4.60 3.31
CA ALA A 94 -12.62 3.75 3.00
C ALA A 94 -13.55 4.45 2.00
N GLY A 95 -14.03 3.69 1.02
CA GLY A 95 -14.90 4.25 -0.01
C GLY A 95 -15.03 3.32 -1.20
N ARG A 96 -16.19 3.43 -1.87
CA ARG A 96 -16.54 2.57 -3.01
C ARG A 96 -15.43 2.59 -4.06
N PHE A 97 -14.87 1.43 -4.35
CA PHE A 97 -13.96 1.28 -5.48
C PHE A 97 -14.77 1.16 -6.77
N ARG A 98 -14.42 1.98 -7.76
CA ARG A 98 -14.97 1.89 -9.11
C ARG A 98 -13.82 1.66 -10.06
N LYS A 99 -13.77 0.45 -10.63
CA LYS A 99 -12.82 0.11 -11.68
C LYS A 99 -13.07 1.04 -12.87
N ARG A 100 -12.03 1.80 -13.26
CA ARG A 100 -12.04 2.60 -14.48
C ARG A 100 -11.73 1.73 -15.69
#